data_AF-A0A553PUK6-F1
#
_entry.id   AF-A0A553PUK6-F1
#
_cell.length_a   1.000
_cell.length_b   1.000
_cell.length_c   1.000
_cell.angle_alpha   90.00
_cell.angle_beta   90.00
_cell.angle_gamma   90.00
#
_symmetry.space_group_name_H-M   'P 1'
#
loop_
_entity.id
_entity.type
_entity.pdbx_description
1 polymer ?
#
loop_
_entity_poly.entity_id
_entity_poly.type
_entity_poly.pdbx_seq_one_letter_code
_entity_poly.pdbx_strand_id
1 'polypeptide(L)'
;MAATKSTLSLVFLVLGALGVLFGTVLVFVGPIIIDDQIVKNVEINPKNDLSYTMWKDIPVPFFMSVYFLHIVNPDEILKGEKPVVMEQGPYVYRENRWKDNITFHENATVSYKEYRQYFFEESMSVGNESDVVTIPNMLVLGASVMMENAPLAVRVLVSSTFKSFNEGAFITKPVGELMWGYESKLVDFLNKFLPGLMPSSGKFGLFSEFNNSNTGLFTIFTGRDDIRNVHMVDTWNGQKKVDYWSTGQCNMINGTAGQMWPPFMTKETTMPFYSPDACRIILRTKASVPVDSPGCLMSAPADTPPEFESHVLYSPSFISQPHFYNADPELLKTVDGLNPSEEEHGLFIDIHPETGVPINVSVRLQLNLLIKRVPGISETGNIKELVIPMLWFEESGYIDGPVLNTFRTNLVLLPMVMEYMQYIFIAVGLIFLLTALVLFLRHKVKHSMNTCYAFIQQLHVPDAGPEVTEGCCVWFVLQKDRKNSSMSPSKAESIRDAYEVRTNEAQSENEKPDMSYSGILFVKSETRGPSSSDEDPSCSTNGKTPLLQNPDY
;
A
#
# COMPACT_ATOMS: atom_id res chain seq x y z
N MET A 1 -27.42 42.51 26.84
CA MET A 1 -27.55 42.98 25.44
C MET A 1 -28.13 41.85 24.61
N ALA A 2 -29.42 41.89 24.28
CA ALA A 2 -30.02 40.92 23.37
C ALA A 2 -29.76 41.38 21.94
N ALA A 3 -28.97 40.62 21.17
CA ALA A 3 -28.74 40.92 19.76
C ALA A 3 -30.07 40.89 19.01
N THR A 4 -30.35 41.89 18.17
CA THR A 4 -31.55 41.87 17.32
C THR A 4 -31.45 40.68 16.34
N LYS A 5 -32.59 40.07 15.98
CA LYS A 5 -32.64 38.89 15.09
C LYS A 5 -31.96 39.17 13.72
N SER A 6 -31.93 40.42 13.29
CA SER A 6 -31.21 40.88 12.09
C SER A 6 -29.68 40.83 12.28
N THR A 7 -29.17 41.33 13.40
CA THR A 7 -27.75 41.23 13.75
C THR A 7 -27.28 39.79 13.84
N LEU A 8 -28.10 38.90 14.43
CA LEU A 8 -27.80 37.47 14.53
C LEU A 8 -27.73 36.79 13.15
N SER A 9 -28.65 37.14 12.24
CA SER A 9 -28.64 36.64 10.86
C SER A 9 -27.37 37.06 10.09
N LEU A 10 -26.90 38.30 10.30
CA LEU A 10 -25.67 38.79 9.68
C LEU A 10 -24.43 38.06 10.22
N VAL A 11 -24.39 37.81 11.52
CA VAL A 11 -23.28 37.06 12.16
C VAL A 11 -23.19 35.65 11.59
N PHE A 12 -24.31 34.91 11.49
CA PHE A 12 -24.30 33.57 10.89
C PHE A 12 -23.93 33.58 9.41
N LEU A 13 -24.33 34.61 8.66
CA LEU A 13 -23.94 34.75 7.25
C LEU A 13 -22.43 34.94 7.10
N VAL A 14 -21.82 35.82 7.91
CA VAL A 14 -20.38 36.07 7.88
C VAL A 14 -19.60 34.85 8.35
N LEU A 15 -20.00 34.21 9.45
CA LEU A 15 -19.35 32.99 9.94
C LEU A 15 -19.49 31.82 8.96
N GLY A 16 -20.67 31.67 8.33
CA GLY A 16 -20.90 30.65 7.31
C GLY A 16 -20.04 30.88 6.06
N ALA A 17 -19.97 32.11 5.57
CA ALA A 17 -19.14 32.47 4.42
C ALA A 17 -17.64 32.27 4.70
N LEU A 18 -17.16 32.68 5.88
CA LEU A 18 -15.78 32.45 6.30
C LEU A 18 -15.47 30.96 6.49
N GLY A 19 -16.39 30.19 7.05
CA GLY A 19 -16.23 28.74 7.24
C GLY A 19 -16.14 27.98 5.92
N VAL A 20 -17.02 28.30 4.95
CA VAL A 20 -16.95 27.73 3.60
C VAL A 20 -15.66 28.16 2.90
N LEU A 21 -15.30 29.45 2.95
CA LEU A 21 -14.06 29.94 2.34
C LEU A 21 -12.83 29.23 2.91
N PHE A 22 -12.73 29.13 4.24
CA PHE A 22 -11.62 28.45 4.92
C PHE A 22 -11.58 26.96 4.57
N GLY A 23 -12.72 26.26 4.62
CA GLY A 23 -12.81 24.85 4.26
C GLY A 23 -12.43 24.60 2.79
N THR A 24 -12.86 25.46 1.86
CA THR A 24 -12.46 25.38 0.45
C THR A 24 -10.97 25.63 0.26
N VAL A 25 -10.38 26.61 0.94
CA VAL A 25 -8.93 26.83 0.91
C VAL A 25 -8.19 25.59 1.44
N LEU A 26 -8.66 24.99 2.52
CA LEU A 26 -8.09 23.75 3.06
C LEU A 26 -8.21 22.57 2.10
N VAL A 27 -9.27 22.45 1.30
CA VAL A 27 -9.36 21.39 0.26
C VAL A 27 -8.23 21.49 -0.76
N PHE A 28 -7.81 22.71 -1.13
CA PHE A 28 -6.73 22.90 -2.09
C PHE A 28 -5.34 22.89 -1.46
N VAL A 29 -5.19 23.43 -0.25
CA VAL A 29 -3.90 23.58 0.44
C VAL A 29 -3.57 22.37 1.31
N GLY A 30 -4.58 21.69 1.84
CA GLY A 30 -4.46 20.54 2.73
C GLY A 30 -3.63 19.40 2.15
N PRO A 31 -3.94 18.90 0.94
CA PRO A 31 -3.13 17.87 0.28
C PRO A 31 -1.66 18.29 0.14
N ILE A 32 -1.38 19.55 -0.21
CA ILE A 32 0.00 20.06 -0.37
C ILE A 32 0.74 20.01 0.98
N ILE A 33 0.08 20.39 2.08
CA ILE A 33 0.68 20.34 3.43
C ILE A 33 0.91 18.88 3.85
N ILE A 34 -0.04 17.99 3.54
CA ILE A 34 0.07 16.56 3.86
C ILE A 34 1.26 15.94 3.12
N ASP A 35 1.35 16.16 1.81
CA ASP A 35 2.45 15.66 0.98
C ASP A 35 3.80 16.21 1.46
N ASP A 36 3.88 17.50 1.77
CA ASP A 36 5.09 18.13 2.35
C ASP A 36 5.48 17.50 3.70
N GLN A 37 4.50 17.17 4.54
CA GLN A 37 4.74 16.51 5.82
C GLN A 37 5.22 15.06 5.65
N ILE A 38 4.69 14.35 4.65
CA ILE A 38 5.17 13.00 4.28
C ILE A 38 6.61 13.10 3.78
N VAL A 39 6.90 13.99 2.84
CA VAL A 39 8.24 14.21 2.27
C VAL A 39 9.26 14.46 3.38
N LYS A 40 8.96 15.36 4.33
CA LYS A 40 9.86 15.67 5.46
C LYS A 40 10.12 14.51 6.40
N ASN A 41 9.18 13.57 6.51
CA ASN A 41 9.29 12.40 7.38
C ASN A 41 9.93 11.20 6.68
N VAL A 42 9.90 11.14 5.34
CA VAL A 42 10.49 10.07 4.53
C VAL A 42 11.90 10.42 4.04
N GLU A 43 12.21 11.71 3.85
CA GLU A 43 13.56 12.16 3.52
C GLU A 43 14.58 11.70 4.57
N ILE A 44 15.71 11.16 4.11
CA ILE A 44 16.82 10.76 4.97
C ILE A 44 17.59 12.02 5.38
N ASN A 45 17.14 12.65 6.46
CA ASN A 45 17.68 13.92 6.93
C ASN A 45 18.15 13.82 8.39
N PRO A 46 19.45 13.98 8.67
CA PRO A 46 19.97 13.87 10.04
C PRO A 46 19.48 14.98 10.98
N LYS A 47 18.81 16.01 10.46
CA LYS A 47 18.14 17.04 11.28
C LYS A 47 16.76 16.59 11.78
N ASN A 48 16.15 15.58 11.16
CA ASN A 48 14.90 14.97 11.62
C ASN A 48 15.24 13.77 12.50
N ASP A 49 15.38 14.02 13.81
CA ASP A 49 15.84 13.02 14.78
C ASP A 49 15.01 11.72 14.78
N LEU A 50 13.69 11.84 14.65
CA LEU A 50 12.79 10.69 14.68
C LEU A 50 12.95 9.79 13.46
N SER A 51 12.82 10.35 12.24
CA SER A 51 12.91 9.56 11.01
C SER A 51 14.31 9.03 10.77
N TYR A 52 15.34 9.85 11.07
CA TYR A 52 16.72 9.45 10.93
C TYR A 52 17.10 8.30 11.88
N THR A 53 16.67 8.36 13.14
CA THR A 53 16.92 7.28 14.11
C THR A 53 16.23 5.99 13.67
N MET A 54 14.98 6.05 13.21
CA MET A 54 14.26 4.87 12.71
C MET A 54 14.92 4.26 11.46
N TRP A 55 15.47 5.09 10.57
CA TRP A 55 16.20 4.63 9.39
C TRP A 55 17.55 3.99 9.76
N LYS A 56 18.26 4.58 10.73
CA LYS A 56 19.58 4.13 11.19
C LYS A 56 19.49 2.83 12.01
N ASP A 57 18.65 2.82 13.03
CA ASP A 57 18.48 1.75 14.01
C ASP A 57 17.05 1.23 13.89
N ILE A 58 16.84 0.24 13.02
CA ILE A 58 15.48 -0.20 12.67
C ILE A 58 14.81 -0.80 13.92
N PRO A 59 13.75 -0.18 14.47
CA PRO A 59 13.23 -0.53 15.79
C PRO A 59 12.21 -1.68 15.75
N VAL A 60 12.22 -2.49 14.68
CA VAL A 60 11.29 -3.61 14.50
C VAL A 60 12.05 -4.94 14.53
N PRO A 61 11.47 -5.98 15.13
CA PRO A 61 12.11 -7.29 15.15
C PRO A 61 12.00 -7.93 13.77
N PHE A 62 13.14 -8.33 13.22
CA PHE A 62 13.18 -9.26 12.09
C PHE A 62 13.42 -10.67 12.60
N PHE A 63 12.90 -11.65 11.87
CA PHE A 63 13.10 -13.07 12.18
C PHE A 63 13.49 -13.81 10.91
N MET A 64 14.55 -14.62 11.02
CA MET A 64 14.94 -15.60 10.02
C MET A 64 14.50 -16.98 10.51
N SER A 65 13.50 -17.56 9.86
CA SER A 65 13.02 -18.91 10.12
C SER A 65 13.61 -19.86 9.08
N VAL A 66 14.31 -20.91 9.51
CA VAL A 66 14.99 -21.85 8.61
C VAL A 66 14.37 -23.23 8.68
N TYR A 67 14.14 -23.83 7.52
CA TYR A 67 13.55 -25.15 7.35
C TYR A 67 14.49 -26.00 6.51
N PHE A 68 15.04 -27.05 7.11
CA PHE A 68 15.93 -27.97 6.41
C PHE A 68 15.13 -29.07 5.71
N LEU A 69 15.60 -29.47 4.54
CA LEU A 69 15.04 -30.61 3.81
C LEU A 69 15.93 -31.82 4.08
N HIS A 70 15.63 -32.50 5.18
CA HIS A 70 16.38 -33.66 5.68
C HIS A 70 16.31 -34.82 4.68
N ILE A 71 17.48 -35.29 4.23
CA ILE A 71 17.58 -36.42 3.30
C ILE A 71 17.42 -37.74 4.03
N VAL A 72 16.40 -38.50 3.65
CA VAL A 72 16.04 -39.77 4.30
C VAL A 72 16.82 -40.96 3.73
N ASN A 73 17.18 -40.92 2.44
CA ASN A 73 17.74 -42.06 1.69
C ASN A 73 19.08 -41.74 0.98
N PRO A 74 20.12 -41.25 1.69
CA PRO A 74 21.37 -40.81 1.06
C PRO A 74 22.10 -41.93 0.30
N ASP A 75 22.09 -43.16 0.81
CA ASP A 75 22.78 -44.30 0.20
C ASP A 75 22.09 -44.77 -1.09
N GLU A 76 20.76 -44.66 -1.16
CA GLU A 76 19.96 -44.96 -2.35
C GLU A 76 20.19 -43.92 -3.45
N ILE A 77 20.31 -42.64 -3.08
CA ILE A 77 20.61 -41.57 -4.03
C ILE A 77 21.97 -41.83 -4.71
N LEU A 78 22.98 -42.28 -3.95
CA LEU A 78 24.28 -42.69 -4.49
C LEU A 78 24.20 -43.87 -5.46
N LYS A 79 23.14 -44.67 -5.42
CA LYS A 79 22.89 -45.79 -6.35
C LYS A 79 22.08 -45.34 -7.58
N GLY A 80 21.60 -44.10 -7.62
CA GLY A 80 20.80 -43.53 -8.71
C GLY A 80 19.29 -43.55 -8.48
N GLU A 81 18.85 -43.84 -7.25
CA GLU A 81 17.45 -43.71 -6.86
C GLU A 81 17.04 -42.25 -6.64
N LYS A 82 15.74 -42.03 -6.56
CA LYS A 82 15.16 -40.70 -6.36
C LYS A 82 15.38 -40.20 -4.92
N PRO A 83 15.82 -38.95 -4.69
CA PRO A 83 15.90 -38.37 -3.35
C PRO A 83 14.52 -38.26 -2.68
N VAL A 84 14.48 -38.62 -1.40
CA VAL A 84 13.32 -38.43 -0.52
C VAL A 84 13.74 -37.47 0.59
N VAL A 85 13.03 -36.35 0.69
CA VAL A 85 13.28 -35.33 1.70
C VAL A 85 12.11 -35.22 2.68
N MET A 86 12.42 -34.80 3.90
CA MET A 86 11.45 -34.48 4.94
C MET A 86 11.80 -33.13 5.54
N GLU A 87 10.82 -32.23 5.63
CA GLU A 87 11.04 -30.92 6.21
C GLU A 87 11.27 -30.99 7.73
N GLN A 88 12.25 -30.22 8.21
CA GLN A 88 12.58 -30.05 9.63
C GLN A 88 12.77 -28.56 9.91
N GLY A 89 11.84 -27.97 10.66
CA GLY A 89 11.86 -26.56 11.04
C GLY A 89 10.52 -26.11 11.63
N PRO A 90 10.37 -24.81 11.93
CA PRO A 90 11.40 -23.78 11.78
C PRO A 90 12.45 -23.82 12.91
N TYR A 91 13.68 -23.45 12.55
CA TYR A 91 14.68 -22.95 13.50
C TYR A 91 14.73 -21.43 13.34
N VAL A 92 14.31 -20.70 14.37
CA VAL A 92 14.05 -19.26 14.31
C VAL A 92 15.20 -18.49 14.94
N TYR A 93 15.67 -17.48 14.23
CA TYR A 93 16.66 -16.53 14.71
C TYR A 93 16.07 -15.12 14.68
N ARG A 94 16.08 -14.42 15.81
CA ARG A 94 15.84 -12.97 15.84
C ARG A 94 17.02 -12.25 15.21
N GLU A 95 16.73 -11.34 14.31
CA GLU A 95 17.71 -10.52 13.62
C GLU A 95 17.64 -9.08 14.09
N ASN A 96 18.80 -8.52 14.45
CA ASN A 96 18.99 -7.10 14.72
C ASN A 96 19.74 -6.45 13.55
N ARG A 97 19.22 -5.31 13.07
CA ARG A 97 19.77 -4.56 11.95
C ARG A 97 20.07 -3.12 12.34
N TRP A 98 21.26 -2.64 12.01
CA TRP A 98 21.63 -1.23 12.20
C TRP A 98 22.57 -0.75 11.09
N LYS A 99 22.63 0.57 10.92
CA LYS A 99 23.52 1.21 9.93
C LYS A 99 24.65 1.95 10.62
N ASP A 100 25.86 1.75 10.13
CA ASP A 100 27.07 2.40 10.63
C ASP A 100 27.93 2.94 9.47
N ASN A 101 29.01 3.66 9.79
CA ASN A 101 29.88 4.35 8.82
C ASN A 101 29.10 5.31 7.90
N ILE A 102 28.12 6.02 8.47
CA ILE A 102 27.20 6.86 7.72
C ILE A 102 27.89 8.16 7.29
N THR A 103 27.94 8.41 5.98
CA THR A 103 28.54 9.62 5.40
C THR A 103 27.57 10.27 4.41
N PHE A 104 27.21 11.54 4.65
CA PHE A 104 26.37 12.32 3.75
C PHE A 104 27.21 13.07 2.73
N HIS A 105 26.71 13.16 1.50
CA HIS A 105 27.39 13.80 0.37
C HIS A 105 26.64 15.04 -0.13
N GLU A 106 27.35 15.89 -0.87
CA GLU A 106 26.78 17.11 -1.46
C GLU A 106 25.77 16.80 -2.57
N ASN A 107 25.95 15.70 -3.32
CA ASN A 107 25.08 15.24 -4.41
C ASN A 107 23.78 14.55 -3.92
N ALA A 108 23.28 14.94 -2.75
CA ALA A 108 22.07 14.38 -2.12
C ALA A 108 22.06 12.85 -1.94
N THR A 109 23.23 12.23 -1.80
CA THR A 109 23.37 10.81 -1.45
C THR A 109 23.92 10.61 -0.04
N VAL A 110 23.75 9.40 0.49
CA VAL A 110 24.32 8.95 1.77
C VAL A 110 24.93 7.56 1.59
N SER A 111 26.14 7.38 2.09
CA SER A 111 26.81 6.09 2.13
C SER A 111 26.74 5.49 3.53
N TYR A 112 26.52 4.18 3.65
CA TYR A 112 26.49 3.46 4.92
C TYR A 112 26.82 1.97 4.73
N LYS A 113 27.17 1.31 5.83
CA LYS A 113 27.22 -0.15 5.93
C LYS A 113 26.10 -0.62 6.83
N GLU A 114 25.32 -1.59 6.36
CA GLU A 114 24.32 -2.25 7.19
C GLU A 114 24.90 -3.49 7.85
N TYR A 115 24.73 -3.57 9.16
CA TYR A 115 25.14 -4.71 9.95
C TYR A 115 23.94 -5.55 10.39
N ARG A 116 24.17 -6.86 10.46
CA ARG A 116 23.17 -7.85 10.86
C ARG A 116 23.74 -8.73 11.97
N GLN A 117 22.89 -9.05 12.94
CA GLN A 117 23.24 -9.93 14.04
C GLN A 117 22.07 -10.87 14.33
N TYR A 118 22.37 -12.15 14.48
CA TYR A 118 21.37 -13.21 14.63
C TYR A 118 21.45 -13.84 16.03
N PHE A 119 20.28 -14.04 16.64
CA PHE A 119 20.11 -14.63 17.96
C PHE A 119 19.09 -15.76 17.89
N PHE A 120 19.47 -16.97 18.29
CA PHE A 120 18.56 -18.11 18.27
C PHE A 120 17.40 -17.92 19.26
N GLU A 121 16.17 -18.20 18.79
CA GLU A 121 14.93 -18.07 19.55
C GLU A 121 14.30 -19.45 19.76
N GLU A 122 14.71 -20.13 20.84
CA GLU A 122 14.26 -21.49 21.16
C GLU A 122 12.73 -21.57 21.33
N SER A 123 12.10 -20.54 21.90
CA SER A 123 10.63 -20.53 22.12
C SER A 123 9.80 -20.45 20.85
N MET A 124 10.39 -20.05 19.72
CA MET A 124 9.73 -19.97 18.42
C MET A 124 10.18 -21.10 17.47
N SER A 125 11.13 -21.92 17.91
CA SER A 125 11.71 -23.01 17.12
C SER A 125 11.05 -24.34 17.45
N VAL A 126 11.02 -25.26 16.49
CA VAL A 126 10.52 -26.64 16.70
C VAL A 126 11.44 -27.46 17.60
N GLY A 127 12.71 -27.10 17.65
CA GLY A 127 13.76 -27.80 18.38
C GLY A 127 14.97 -26.90 18.63
N ASN A 128 16.13 -27.50 18.87
CA ASN A 128 17.35 -26.78 19.27
C ASN A 128 18.40 -26.82 18.14
N GLU A 129 19.37 -25.89 18.12
CA GLU A 129 20.50 -25.92 17.19
C GLU A 129 21.35 -27.22 17.26
N SER A 130 21.17 -28.02 18.31
CA SER A 130 21.80 -29.34 18.47
C SER A 130 21.13 -30.44 17.64
N ASP A 131 19.95 -30.20 17.07
CA ASP A 131 19.23 -31.19 16.26
C ASP A 131 20.01 -31.52 15.00
N VAL A 132 20.00 -32.81 14.62
CA VAL A 132 20.88 -33.33 13.58
C VAL A 132 20.13 -33.49 12.27
N VAL A 133 20.68 -32.92 11.21
CA VAL A 133 20.11 -32.95 9.86
C VAL A 133 21.12 -33.50 8.87
N THR A 134 20.65 -34.29 7.91
CA THR A 134 21.44 -34.74 6.76
C THR A 134 21.09 -33.90 5.53
N ILE A 135 22.08 -33.21 4.96
CA ILE A 135 21.94 -32.41 3.73
C ILE A 135 23.02 -32.78 2.70
N PRO A 136 22.87 -32.38 1.43
CA PRO A 136 23.93 -32.52 0.43
C PRO A 136 25.21 -31.79 0.90
N ASN A 137 26.35 -32.46 0.80
CA ASN A 137 27.63 -31.85 1.11
C ASN A 137 28.05 -30.93 -0.03
N MET A 138 27.71 -29.65 0.11
CA MET A 138 27.94 -28.61 -0.89
C MET A 138 29.42 -28.47 -1.28
N LEU A 139 30.36 -28.74 -0.36
CA LEU A 139 31.80 -28.72 -0.66
C LEU A 139 32.20 -29.87 -1.58
N VAL A 140 31.75 -31.09 -1.28
CA VAL A 140 32.11 -32.28 -2.04
C VAL A 140 31.39 -32.31 -3.38
N LEU A 141 30.06 -32.21 -3.37
CA LEU A 141 29.25 -32.32 -4.58
C LEU A 141 29.43 -31.10 -5.49
N GLY A 142 29.53 -29.90 -4.91
CA GLY A 142 29.73 -28.69 -5.69
C GLY A 142 31.07 -28.67 -6.41
N ALA A 143 32.16 -28.93 -5.68
CA ALA A 143 33.49 -29.04 -6.29
C ALA A 143 33.56 -30.16 -7.33
N SER A 144 32.86 -31.28 -7.10
CA SER A 144 32.82 -32.39 -8.06
C SER A 144 32.25 -31.95 -9.40
N VAL A 145 31.12 -31.25 -9.40
CA VAL A 145 30.46 -30.75 -10.61
C VAL A 145 31.32 -29.72 -11.33
N MET A 146 31.93 -28.77 -10.60
CA MET A 146 32.83 -27.78 -11.19
C MET A 146 34.06 -28.41 -11.85
N MET A 147 34.51 -29.57 -11.35
CA MET A 147 35.66 -30.30 -11.89
C MET A 147 35.30 -31.32 -12.97
N GLU A 148 34.06 -31.34 -13.47
CA GLU A 148 33.62 -32.31 -14.47
C GLU A 148 34.51 -32.32 -15.73
N ASN A 149 34.89 -31.13 -16.19
CA ASN A 149 35.72 -30.93 -17.39
C ASN A 149 37.24 -31.04 -17.10
N ALA A 150 37.65 -31.26 -15.85
CA ALA A 150 39.05 -31.39 -15.50
C ALA A 150 39.64 -32.73 -15.99
N PRO A 151 40.96 -32.82 -16.24
CA PRO A 151 41.61 -34.07 -16.61
C PRO A 151 41.31 -35.19 -15.61
N LEU A 152 41.17 -36.43 -16.08
CA LEU A 152 40.80 -37.58 -15.23
C LEU A 152 41.74 -37.74 -14.02
N ALA A 153 43.04 -37.52 -14.20
CA ALA A 153 44.01 -37.59 -13.10
C ALA A 153 43.71 -36.58 -11.98
N VAL A 154 43.26 -35.37 -12.32
CA VAL A 154 42.89 -34.33 -11.35
C VAL A 154 41.63 -34.74 -10.60
N ARG A 155 40.60 -35.25 -11.31
CA ARG A 155 39.36 -35.75 -10.69
C ARG A 155 39.63 -36.89 -9.70
N VAL A 156 40.49 -37.85 -10.07
CA VAL A 156 40.89 -38.97 -9.20
C VAL A 156 41.69 -38.48 -7.98
N LEU A 157 42.55 -37.48 -8.16
CA LEU A 157 43.28 -36.87 -7.04
C LEU A 157 42.32 -36.19 -6.06
N VAL A 158 41.34 -35.43 -6.56
CA VAL A 158 40.32 -34.76 -5.76
C VAL A 158 39.48 -35.78 -4.98
N SER A 159 39.05 -36.85 -5.65
CA SER A 159 38.35 -37.97 -5.00
C SER A 159 39.17 -38.63 -3.89
N SER A 160 40.47 -38.83 -4.14
CA SER A 160 41.38 -39.37 -3.14
C SER A 160 41.54 -38.44 -1.94
N THR A 161 41.55 -37.12 -2.17
CA THR A 161 41.56 -36.10 -1.12
C THR A 161 40.29 -36.17 -0.29
N PHE A 162 39.10 -36.21 -0.90
CA PHE A 162 37.83 -36.35 -0.16
C PHE A 162 37.82 -37.59 0.73
N LYS A 163 38.24 -38.75 0.21
CA LYS A 163 38.38 -39.98 1.01
C LYS A 163 39.37 -39.85 2.14
N SER A 164 40.52 -39.23 1.90
CA SER A 164 41.55 -39.03 2.94
C SER A 164 41.05 -38.17 4.10
N PHE A 165 40.11 -37.25 3.84
CA PHE A 165 39.48 -36.41 4.85
C PHE A 165 38.16 -36.98 5.38
N ASN A 166 37.74 -38.17 4.92
CA ASN A 166 36.46 -38.80 5.26
C ASN A 166 35.24 -37.90 4.91
N GLU A 167 35.33 -37.21 3.78
CA GLU A 167 34.28 -36.35 3.25
C GLU A 167 33.41 -37.13 2.27
N GLY A 168 32.10 -37.15 2.51
CA GLY A 168 31.11 -37.85 1.69
C GLY A 168 30.19 -36.91 0.91
N ALA A 169 29.37 -37.48 0.02
CA ALA A 169 28.38 -36.72 -0.77
C ALA A 169 27.29 -36.07 0.08
N PHE A 170 26.96 -36.65 1.23
CA PHE A 170 26.00 -36.13 2.18
C PHE A 170 26.70 -35.89 3.51
N ILE A 171 26.28 -34.85 4.22
CA ILE A 171 26.82 -34.47 5.51
C ILE A 171 25.71 -34.44 6.54
N THR A 172 25.98 -35.06 7.69
CA THR A 172 25.06 -35.15 8.83
C THR A 172 25.66 -34.39 10.00
N LYS A 173 25.03 -33.27 10.39
CA LYS A 173 25.55 -32.34 11.39
C LYS A 173 24.43 -31.66 12.17
N PRO A 174 24.73 -31.11 13.36
CA PRO A 174 23.83 -30.22 14.08
C PRO A 174 23.44 -29.00 13.23
N VAL A 175 22.22 -28.51 13.39
CA VAL A 175 21.71 -27.31 12.70
C VAL A 175 22.62 -26.10 12.91
N GLY A 176 23.07 -25.84 14.14
CA GLY A 176 23.95 -24.71 14.44
C GLY A 176 25.30 -24.80 13.72
N GLU A 177 25.83 -26.02 13.54
CA GLU A 177 27.05 -26.27 12.76
C GLU A 177 26.83 -26.03 11.27
N LEU A 178 25.69 -26.47 10.70
CA LEU A 178 25.35 -26.25 9.29
C LEU A 178 25.11 -24.77 8.98
N MET A 179 24.47 -24.03 9.90
CA MET A 179 24.17 -22.61 9.77
C MET A 179 25.42 -21.74 9.90
N TRP A 180 26.09 -21.82 11.06
CA TRP A 180 27.11 -20.85 11.47
C TRP A 180 28.54 -21.33 11.26
N GLY A 181 28.69 -22.61 10.95
CA GLY A 181 29.92 -23.19 10.45
C GLY A 181 30.53 -24.23 11.37
N TYR A 182 31.08 -25.26 10.74
CA TYR A 182 31.83 -26.34 11.39
C TYR A 182 33.30 -26.33 10.95
N GLU A 183 34.13 -26.90 11.81
CA GLU A 183 35.53 -27.14 11.49
C GLU A 183 35.65 -28.35 10.56
N SER A 184 36.35 -28.18 9.45
CA SER A 184 36.66 -29.27 8.53
C SER A 184 38.16 -29.30 8.24
N LYS A 185 38.75 -30.48 8.40
CA LYS A 185 40.14 -30.73 8.07
C LYS A 185 40.43 -30.49 6.58
N LEU A 186 39.43 -30.70 5.72
CA LEU A 186 39.53 -30.38 4.30
C LEU A 186 39.64 -28.87 4.10
N VAL A 187 38.82 -28.08 4.79
CA VAL A 187 38.86 -26.61 4.72
C VAL A 187 40.20 -26.07 5.22
N ASP A 188 40.72 -26.59 6.34
CA ASP A 188 42.05 -26.23 6.86
C ASP A 188 43.17 -26.52 5.85
N PHE A 189 43.10 -27.70 5.22
CA PHE A 189 44.03 -28.10 4.18
C PHE A 189 43.95 -27.14 2.97
N LEU A 190 42.74 -26.86 2.49
CA LEU A 190 42.54 -25.95 1.35
C LEU A 190 43.03 -24.54 1.66
N ASN A 191 42.72 -23.97 2.83
CA ASN A 191 43.21 -22.66 3.24
C ASN A 191 44.74 -22.58 3.31
N LYS A 192 45.40 -23.68 3.68
CA LYS A 192 46.86 -23.74 3.77
C LYS A 192 47.55 -23.85 2.40
N PHE A 193 46.97 -24.60 1.47
CA PHE A 193 47.62 -24.94 0.19
C PHE A 193 47.07 -24.18 -1.02
N LEU A 194 45.83 -23.69 -0.93
CA LEU A 194 45.11 -22.92 -1.96
C LEU A 194 44.46 -21.68 -1.29
N PRO A 195 45.28 -20.70 -0.86
CA PRO A 195 44.78 -19.52 -0.18
C PRO A 195 43.82 -18.73 -1.08
N GLY A 196 42.68 -18.31 -0.53
CA GLY A 196 41.65 -17.54 -1.24
C GLY A 196 40.50 -18.35 -1.85
N LEU A 197 40.58 -19.69 -1.83
CA LEU A 197 39.52 -20.55 -2.37
C LEU A 197 38.32 -20.72 -1.41
N MET A 198 38.57 -20.68 -0.11
CA MET A 198 37.57 -20.92 0.94
C MET A 198 37.34 -19.65 1.77
N PRO A 199 36.22 -19.55 2.52
CA PRO A 199 35.95 -18.42 3.40
C PRO A 199 37.10 -18.16 4.39
N SER A 200 37.37 -16.88 4.66
CA SER A 200 38.47 -16.42 5.50
C SER A 200 38.34 -16.80 6.97
N SER A 201 37.13 -17.14 7.45
CA SER A 201 36.91 -17.61 8.83
C SER A 201 37.50 -18.99 9.13
N GLY A 202 37.87 -19.77 8.11
CA GLY A 202 38.37 -21.14 8.29
C GLY A 202 37.29 -22.17 8.65
N LYS A 203 36.03 -21.74 8.74
CA LYS A 203 34.88 -22.62 8.95
C LYS A 203 34.02 -22.67 7.70
N PHE A 204 33.30 -23.76 7.51
CA PHE A 204 32.29 -23.85 6.47
C PHE A 204 30.90 -23.96 7.09
N GLY A 205 30.02 -23.04 6.74
CA GLY A 205 28.60 -23.04 7.07
C GLY A 205 27.84 -22.28 5.99
N LEU A 206 26.54 -22.52 5.89
CA LEU A 206 25.70 -21.89 4.87
C LEU A 206 25.61 -20.36 5.07
N PHE A 207 25.69 -19.91 6.32
CA PHE A 207 25.61 -18.50 6.72
C PHE A 207 26.78 -18.10 7.65
N SER A 208 27.94 -18.76 7.55
CA SER A 208 29.05 -18.59 8.50
C SER A 208 29.59 -17.15 8.60
N GLU A 209 29.51 -16.39 7.51
CA GLU A 209 29.97 -14.99 7.44
C GLU A 209 28.84 -13.96 7.64
N PHE A 210 27.62 -14.38 8.00
CA PHE A 210 26.46 -13.48 8.09
C PHE A 210 26.33 -12.83 9.46
N ASN A 211 26.78 -13.49 10.53
CA ASN A 211 26.58 -13.00 11.88
C ASN A 211 27.62 -11.92 12.24
N ASN A 212 27.15 -10.77 12.74
CA ASN A 212 27.98 -9.59 13.06
C ASN A 212 28.76 -9.05 11.86
N SER A 213 28.23 -9.22 10.65
CA SER A 213 28.86 -8.76 9.42
C SER A 213 27.99 -7.72 8.70
N ASN A 214 28.49 -7.25 7.54
CA ASN A 214 27.79 -6.31 6.68
C ASN A 214 27.88 -6.77 5.23
N THR A 215 26.88 -6.40 4.43
CA THR A 215 26.75 -6.79 3.02
C THR A 215 27.39 -5.79 2.05
N GLY A 216 28.36 -5.00 2.53
CA GLY A 216 29.08 -4.00 1.74
C GLY A 216 28.64 -2.57 1.97
N LEU A 217 29.25 -1.64 1.23
CA LEU A 217 28.99 -0.21 1.30
C LEU A 217 27.89 0.17 0.30
N PHE A 218 26.72 0.54 0.81
CA PHE A 218 25.65 1.12 -0.01
C PHE A 218 25.82 2.63 -0.09
N THR A 219 25.59 3.20 -1.26
CA THR A 219 25.33 4.63 -1.45
C THR A 219 23.95 4.78 -2.05
N ILE A 220 23.05 5.45 -1.34
CA ILE A 220 21.64 5.64 -1.74
C ILE A 220 21.30 7.12 -1.83
N PHE A 221 20.26 7.45 -2.58
CA PHE A 221 19.72 8.80 -2.60
C PHE A 221 18.92 9.11 -1.32
N THR A 222 19.12 10.31 -0.80
CA THR A 222 18.49 10.78 0.45
C THR A 222 17.06 11.30 0.27
N GLY A 223 16.64 11.57 -0.96
CA GLY A 223 15.35 12.22 -1.26
C GLY A 223 15.36 13.74 -1.17
N ARG A 224 16.49 14.37 -0.82
CA ARG A 224 16.63 15.84 -0.67
C ARG A 224 16.34 16.60 -1.97
N ASP A 225 16.80 16.07 -3.11
CA ASP A 225 16.61 16.71 -4.42
C ASP A 225 15.28 16.30 -5.06
N ASP A 226 15.00 15.01 -5.10
CA ASP A 226 13.74 14.43 -5.57
C ASP A 226 13.35 13.26 -4.66
N ILE A 227 12.23 13.43 -3.96
CA ILE A 227 11.72 12.41 -3.03
C ILE A 227 11.40 11.09 -3.74
N ARG A 228 11.11 11.10 -5.05
CA ARG A 228 10.84 9.89 -5.82
C ARG A 228 12.07 8.99 -5.98
N ASN A 229 13.25 9.50 -5.67
CA ASN A 229 14.50 8.73 -5.70
C ASN A 229 14.95 8.26 -4.31
N VAL A 230 14.28 8.65 -3.22
CA VAL A 230 14.71 8.25 -1.86
C VAL A 230 14.85 6.74 -1.75
N HIS A 231 15.90 6.28 -1.05
CA HIS A 231 16.29 4.86 -0.91
C HIS A 231 16.75 4.13 -2.17
N MET A 232 16.69 4.75 -3.35
CA MET A 232 17.25 4.16 -4.57
C MET A 232 18.76 4.06 -4.44
N VAL A 233 19.32 2.92 -4.87
CA VAL A 233 20.76 2.66 -4.85
C VAL A 233 21.42 3.44 -6.00
N ASP A 234 22.42 4.25 -5.67
CA ASP A 234 23.30 4.87 -6.66
C ASP A 234 24.50 3.96 -6.96
N THR A 235 25.15 3.43 -5.91
CA THR A 235 26.24 2.46 -6.02
C THR A 235 26.22 1.46 -4.87
N TRP A 236 26.72 0.25 -5.14
CA TRP A 236 27.09 -0.73 -4.12
C TRP A 236 28.58 -1.04 -4.28
N ASN A 237 29.36 -0.91 -3.21
CA ASN A 237 30.83 -1.01 -3.21
C ASN A 237 31.50 -0.11 -4.28
N GLY A 238 30.90 1.05 -4.57
CA GLY A 238 31.38 2.00 -5.59
C GLY A 238 31.06 1.59 -7.03
N GLN A 239 30.30 0.51 -7.24
CA GLN A 239 29.92 0.00 -8.55
C GLN A 239 28.42 0.22 -8.82
N LYS A 240 28.08 0.48 -10.09
CA LYS A 240 26.68 0.58 -10.58
C LYS A 240 26.20 -0.69 -11.30
N LYS A 241 27.15 -1.58 -11.57
CA LYS A 241 26.92 -2.88 -12.18
C LYS A 241 27.85 -3.89 -11.54
N VAL A 242 27.37 -5.10 -11.38
CA VAL A 242 28.18 -6.30 -11.10
C VAL A 242 28.67 -6.91 -12.41
N ASP A 243 29.44 -7.97 -12.34
CA ASP A 243 29.98 -8.71 -13.49
C ASP A 243 29.69 -10.22 -13.44
N TYR A 244 28.76 -10.63 -12.55
CA TYR A 244 28.40 -12.03 -12.32
C TYR A 244 27.60 -12.67 -13.47
N TRP A 245 26.87 -11.86 -14.23
CA TRP A 245 25.89 -12.33 -15.21
C TRP A 245 26.38 -12.13 -16.64
N SER A 246 25.90 -12.97 -17.56
CA SER A 246 26.29 -12.90 -18.99
C SER A 246 25.84 -11.64 -19.70
N THR A 247 24.73 -11.03 -19.27
CA THR A 247 24.18 -9.85 -19.95
C THR A 247 24.36 -8.59 -19.11
N GLY A 248 24.63 -7.47 -19.79
CA GLY A 248 24.80 -6.18 -19.13
C GLY A 248 23.58 -5.72 -18.34
N GLN A 249 22.38 -6.14 -18.73
CA GLN A 249 21.13 -5.81 -18.02
C GLN A 249 21.03 -6.53 -16.68
N CYS A 250 21.36 -7.82 -16.61
CA CYS A 250 21.34 -8.59 -15.36
C CYS A 250 22.42 -8.14 -14.37
N ASN A 251 23.50 -7.56 -14.92
CA ASN A 251 24.57 -6.97 -14.16
C ASN A 251 24.23 -5.61 -13.56
N MET A 252 23.13 -4.94 -13.92
CA MET A 252 22.82 -3.63 -13.35
C MET A 252 22.48 -3.73 -11.86
N ILE A 253 22.86 -2.72 -11.08
CA ILE A 253 22.38 -2.52 -9.71
C ILE A 253 21.29 -1.46 -9.77
N ASN A 254 20.02 -1.89 -9.76
CA ASN A 254 18.85 -1.01 -9.83
C ASN A 254 17.91 -1.25 -8.65
N GLY A 255 17.09 -0.23 -8.36
CA GLY A 255 16.08 -0.30 -7.30
C GLY A 255 16.59 0.18 -5.96
N THR A 256 15.90 -0.23 -4.90
CA THR A 256 16.30 0.08 -3.51
C THR A 256 17.14 -1.03 -2.91
N ALA A 257 17.64 -0.85 -1.69
CA ALA A 257 18.29 -1.91 -0.92
C ALA A 257 17.28 -2.92 -0.29
N GLY A 258 16.00 -2.86 -0.67
CA GLY A 258 14.96 -3.80 -0.21
C GLY A 258 14.32 -3.47 1.14
N GLN A 259 14.65 -2.32 1.73
CA GLN A 259 14.19 -1.92 3.08
C GLN A 259 13.03 -0.94 3.07
N MET A 260 13.09 0.02 2.17
CA MET A 260 12.11 1.09 2.01
C MET A 260 12.06 1.45 0.53
N TRP A 261 10.91 1.98 0.09
CA TRP A 261 10.66 2.42 -1.28
C TRP A 261 10.33 3.91 -1.31
N PRO A 262 10.42 4.56 -2.48
CA PRO A 262 9.92 5.91 -2.64
C PRO A 262 8.43 6.05 -2.27
N PRO A 263 8.00 7.21 -1.74
CA PRO A 263 6.60 7.47 -1.40
C PRO A 263 5.71 7.67 -2.64
N PHE A 264 4.40 7.81 -2.41
CA PHE A 264 3.37 8.07 -3.43
C PHE A 264 3.28 7.00 -4.53
N MET A 265 3.35 5.73 -4.12
CA MET A 265 3.29 4.60 -5.06
C MET A 265 1.86 4.33 -5.54
N THR A 266 1.75 3.91 -6.79
CA THR A 266 0.47 3.47 -7.39
C THR A 266 0.43 1.95 -7.49
N LYS A 267 -0.75 1.40 -7.84
CA LYS A 267 -0.90 -0.06 -8.05
C LYS A 267 -0.08 -0.59 -9.24
N GLU A 268 0.38 0.28 -10.12
CA GLU A 268 1.16 -0.07 -11.32
C GLU A 268 2.67 0.05 -11.12
N THR A 269 3.10 0.66 -10.00
CA THR A 269 4.52 0.86 -9.69
C THR A 269 5.24 -0.49 -9.53
N THR A 270 6.29 -0.71 -10.31
CA THR A 270 7.20 -1.85 -10.15
C THR A 270 8.26 -1.53 -9.11
N MET A 271 8.67 -2.53 -8.34
CA MET A 271 9.58 -2.35 -7.20
C MET A 271 10.81 -3.23 -7.35
N PRO A 272 11.80 -2.82 -8.16
CA PRO A 272 13.11 -3.43 -8.14
C PRO A 272 13.78 -3.19 -6.77
N PHE A 273 14.46 -4.21 -6.27
CA PHE A 273 15.45 -4.03 -5.21
C PHE A 273 16.67 -4.92 -5.47
N TYR A 274 17.84 -4.44 -5.07
CA TYR A 274 19.09 -5.18 -5.18
C TYR A 274 19.41 -5.87 -3.87
N SER A 275 19.63 -7.18 -3.92
CA SER A 275 20.08 -7.97 -2.77
C SER A 275 21.50 -8.48 -3.05
N PRO A 276 22.52 -8.00 -2.30
CA PRO A 276 23.87 -8.55 -2.37
C PRO A 276 23.91 -10.06 -2.07
N ASP A 277 23.08 -10.53 -1.15
CA ASP A 277 23.02 -11.93 -0.72
C ASP A 277 22.45 -12.85 -1.81
N ALA A 278 21.58 -12.31 -2.68
CA ALA A 278 21.09 -13.02 -3.87
C ALA A 278 21.92 -12.74 -5.13
N CYS A 279 22.94 -11.89 -5.03
CA CYS A 279 23.80 -11.39 -6.12
C CYS A 279 23.04 -10.79 -7.32
N ARG A 280 21.82 -10.28 -7.13
CA ARG A 280 20.96 -9.81 -8.23
C ARG A 280 19.86 -8.83 -7.80
N ILE A 281 19.23 -8.22 -8.81
CA ILE A 281 17.97 -7.48 -8.67
C ILE A 281 16.80 -8.47 -8.57
N ILE A 282 15.91 -8.24 -7.62
CA ILE A 282 14.62 -8.91 -7.51
C ILE A 282 13.54 -7.90 -7.90
N LEU A 283 12.70 -8.23 -8.89
CA LEU A 283 11.57 -7.39 -9.30
C LEU A 283 10.28 -7.94 -8.69
N ARG A 284 9.43 -7.05 -8.17
CA ARG A 284 8.06 -7.41 -7.81
C ARG A 284 7.04 -6.71 -8.70
N THR A 285 6.13 -7.49 -9.29
CA THR A 285 4.88 -7.02 -9.90
C THR A 285 3.69 -7.66 -9.15
N LYS A 286 2.51 -7.03 -9.21
CA LYS A 286 1.38 -7.27 -8.28
C LYS A 286 0.61 -8.59 -8.43
N ALA A 287 1.23 -9.64 -8.98
CA ALA A 287 0.71 -10.99 -8.94
C ALA A 287 1.85 -11.92 -8.54
N SER A 288 1.87 -12.36 -7.28
CA SER A 288 2.51 -13.56 -6.71
C SER A 288 3.89 -14.03 -7.23
N VAL A 289 4.66 -13.20 -7.93
CA VAL A 289 5.84 -13.64 -8.67
C VAL A 289 6.94 -12.58 -8.51
N PRO A 290 8.12 -12.94 -8.01
CA PRO A 290 9.33 -12.24 -8.38
C PRO A 290 9.51 -12.54 -9.86
N VAL A 291 8.99 -11.65 -10.72
CA VAL A 291 9.19 -11.81 -12.17
C VAL A 291 10.65 -11.46 -12.38
N ASP A 292 11.50 -12.47 -12.57
CA ASP A 292 12.87 -12.25 -13.03
C ASP A 292 12.86 -11.22 -14.17
N SER A 293 13.83 -10.29 -14.18
CA SER A 293 14.01 -9.42 -15.35
C SER A 293 14.02 -10.31 -16.59
N PRO A 294 13.11 -10.13 -17.57
CA PRO A 294 12.99 -11.04 -18.69
C PRO A 294 14.35 -11.25 -19.35
N GLY A 295 14.87 -12.49 -19.30
CA GLY A 295 16.18 -12.85 -19.89
C GLY A 295 17.36 -13.03 -18.92
N CYS A 296 17.17 -12.85 -17.60
CA CYS A 296 18.19 -13.15 -16.59
C CYS A 296 17.98 -14.55 -16.01
N LEU A 297 18.66 -15.56 -16.56
CA LEU A 297 18.61 -16.95 -16.05
C LEU A 297 19.22 -17.04 -14.63
N MET A 298 18.73 -18.00 -13.83
CA MET A 298 19.15 -18.17 -12.43
C MET A 298 20.57 -18.73 -12.22
N SER A 299 21.35 -18.93 -13.29
CA SER A 299 22.70 -19.48 -13.26
C SER A 299 23.73 -18.46 -13.73
N ALA A 300 24.83 -18.30 -12.98
CA ALA A 300 26.06 -17.80 -13.56
C ALA A 300 26.44 -18.70 -14.76
N PRO A 301 26.92 -18.14 -15.88
CA PRO A 301 27.33 -18.95 -17.03
C PRO A 301 28.41 -19.94 -16.62
N ALA A 302 28.39 -21.16 -17.17
CA ALA A 302 29.40 -22.19 -16.92
C ALA A 302 30.84 -21.82 -17.36
N ASP A 303 31.02 -20.64 -17.98
CA ASP A 303 32.27 -20.16 -18.61
C ASP A 303 32.86 -18.91 -17.89
N THR A 304 32.47 -18.60 -16.65
CA THR A 304 33.08 -17.49 -15.90
C THR A 304 34.55 -17.78 -15.54
N PRO A 305 35.50 -16.87 -15.84
CA PRO A 305 36.89 -17.04 -15.46
C PRO A 305 37.06 -17.09 -13.92
N PRO A 306 37.92 -17.98 -13.38
CA PRO A 306 38.05 -18.22 -11.95
C PRO A 306 38.63 -17.06 -11.12
N GLU A 307 39.08 -15.97 -11.77
CA GLU A 307 39.72 -14.83 -11.09
C GLU A 307 38.74 -13.83 -10.46
N PHE A 308 37.42 -13.95 -10.72
CA PHE A 308 36.44 -12.90 -10.37
C PHE A 308 35.27 -13.35 -9.46
N GLU A 309 35.25 -14.58 -8.97
CA GLU A 309 34.18 -15.10 -8.10
C GLU A 309 34.41 -14.80 -6.62
N SER A 310 34.66 -13.54 -6.24
CA SER A 310 34.69 -13.18 -4.82
C SER A 310 33.28 -12.89 -4.31
N HIS A 311 32.75 -13.89 -3.60
CA HIS A 311 31.60 -13.86 -2.68
C HIS A 311 30.27 -14.38 -3.27
N VAL A 312 29.81 -15.48 -2.65
CA VAL A 312 28.56 -16.23 -2.87
C VAL A 312 28.70 -17.41 -3.85
N LEU A 313 29.12 -18.54 -3.25
CA LEU A 313 29.08 -19.92 -3.75
C LEU A 313 29.90 -20.22 -5.03
N TYR A 314 31.18 -20.58 -4.83
CA TYR A 314 31.97 -21.46 -5.71
C TYR A 314 31.35 -22.89 -5.79
N SER A 315 30.05 -22.99 -5.92
CA SER A 315 29.28 -24.23 -5.92
C SER A 315 28.08 -24.00 -6.83
N PRO A 316 27.65 -24.99 -7.62
CA PRO A 316 26.52 -24.88 -8.52
C PRO A 316 25.19 -24.87 -7.74
N SER A 317 24.96 -23.79 -7.01
CA SER A 317 23.78 -23.54 -6.19
C SER A 317 22.74 -22.71 -6.91
N PHE A 318 21.48 -22.98 -6.62
CA PHE A 318 20.34 -22.31 -7.23
C PHE A 318 19.41 -21.79 -6.15
N ILE A 319 18.91 -20.58 -6.33
CA ILE A 319 17.82 -20.04 -5.51
C ILE A 319 16.49 -20.36 -6.18
N SER A 320 15.49 -20.77 -5.41
CA SER A 320 14.10 -20.90 -5.87
C SER A 320 13.15 -20.41 -4.79
N GLN A 321 11.85 -20.44 -5.05
CA GLN A 321 10.87 -20.40 -3.95
C GLN A 321 10.85 -21.75 -3.23
N PRO A 322 10.37 -21.78 -1.96
CA PRO A 322 10.23 -23.03 -1.21
C PRO A 322 9.42 -24.07 -1.96
N HIS A 323 9.82 -25.33 -1.83
CA HIS A 323 9.21 -26.49 -2.48
C HIS A 323 9.09 -26.36 -4.02
N PHE A 324 9.94 -25.54 -4.64
CA PHE A 324 9.86 -25.20 -6.06
C PHE A 324 8.49 -24.60 -6.47
N TYR A 325 7.84 -23.87 -5.56
CA TYR A 325 6.64 -23.10 -5.89
C TYR A 325 6.92 -22.14 -7.07
N ASN A 326 6.00 -22.05 -8.03
CA ASN A 326 6.14 -21.31 -9.29
C ASN A 326 7.33 -21.69 -10.19
N ALA A 327 8.03 -22.81 -9.94
CA ALA A 327 9.11 -23.30 -10.80
C ALA A 327 8.58 -24.27 -11.87
N ASP A 328 9.46 -24.73 -12.75
CA ASP A 328 9.11 -25.75 -13.74
C ASP A 328 8.63 -27.04 -13.04
N PRO A 329 7.44 -27.57 -13.38
CA PRO A 329 6.91 -28.81 -12.81
C PRO A 329 7.84 -30.03 -12.94
N GLU A 330 8.83 -30.01 -13.84
CA GLU A 330 9.84 -31.06 -13.93
C GLU A 330 10.70 -31.16 -12.67
N LEU A 331 11.02 -30.05 -12.00
CA LEU A 331 11.79 -30.03 -10.74
C LEU A 331 11.06 -30.73 -9.59
N LEU A 332 9.73 -30.67 -9.57
CA LEU A 332 8.92 -31.39 -8.57
C LEU A 332 8.97 -32.91 -8.77
N LYS A 333 9.26 -33.38 -9.99
CA LYS A 333 9.34 -34.81 -10.29
C LYS A 333 10.67 -35.43 -9.90
N THR A 334 11.71 -34.63 -9.63
CA THR A 334 13.06 -35.13 -9.32
C THR A 334 13.26 -35.48 -7.85
N VAL A 335 12.44 -34.93 -6.93
CA VAL A 335 12.54 -35.16 -5.48
C VAL A 335 11.17 -35.51 -4.89
N ASP A 336 11.11 -36.50 -4.00
CA ASP A 336 9.89 -36.86 -3.26
C ASP A 336 9.86 -36.13 -1.90
N GLY A 337 8.66 -35.74 -1.45
CA GLY A 337 8.45 -35.02 -0.18
C GLY A 337 8.24 -33.50 -0.34
N LEU A 338 8.16 -33.00 -1.58
CA LEU A 338 7.86 -31.58 -1.84
C LEU A 338 6.36 -31.34 -1.97
N ASN A 339 5.85 -30.29 -1.32
CA ASN A 339 4.43 -29.91 -1.35
C ASN A 339 4.26 -28.38 -1.51
N PRO A 340 4.41 -27.81 -2.72
CA PRO A 340 4.30 -26.38 -2.94
C PRO A 340 2.87 -25.88 -2.73
N SER A 341 2.74 -24.71 -2.09
CA SER A 341 1.48 -24.07 -1.74
C SER A 341 1.66 -22.54 -1.76
N GLU A 342 0.67 -21.79 -2.25
CA GLU A 342 0.77 -20.32 -2.32
C GLU A 342 0.80 -19.68 -0.93
N GLU A 343 0.04 -20.23 0.02
CA GLU A 343 -0.09 -19.68 1.37
C GLU A 343 1.20 -19.82 2.19
N GLU A 344 1.84 -20.99 2.15
CA GLU A 344 3.04 -21.27 2.94
C GLU A 344 4.34 -20.86 2.22
N HIS A 345 4.34 -20.87 0.88
CA HIS A 345 5.57 -20.68 0.10
C HIS A 345 5.58 -19.43 -0.78
N GLY A 346 4.46 -18.70 -0.87
CA GLY A 346 4.40 -17.41 -1.55
C GLY A 346 5.14 -16.33 -0.75
N LEU A 347 5.91 -15.46 -1.42
CA LEU A 347 6.49 -14.27 -0.78
C LEU A 347 5.54 -13.07 -0.86
N PHE A 348 5.56 -12.21 0.16
CA PHE A 348 4.83 -10.94 0.14
C PHE A 348 5.59 -9.83 0.88
N ILE A 349 5.32 -8.60 0.46
CA ILE A 349 5.84 -7.37 1.08
C ILE A 349 4.69 -6.35 1.07
N ASP A 350 4.01 -6.15 2.18
CA ASP A 350 2.94 -5.17 2.28
C ASP A 350 3.55 -3.81 2.56
N ILE A 351 3.37 -2.87 1.64
CA ILE A 351 3.99 -1.55 1.71
C ILE A 351 2.92 -0.48 1.79
N HIS A 352 3.11 0.49 2.66
CA HIS A 352 2.25 1.66 2.75
C HIS A 352 2.50 2.58 1.54
N PRO A 353 1.52 2.79 0.63
CA PRO A 353 1.77 3.43 -0.66
C PRO A 353 2.21 4.90 -0.54
N GLU A 354 1.66 5.64 0.42
CA GLU A 354 1.97 7.07 0.59
C GLU A 354 3.38 7.30 1.15
N THR A 355 3.91 6.37 1.95
CA THR A 355 5.19 6.56 2.64
C THR A 355 6.32 5.67 2.11
N GLY A 356 6.00 4.61 1.37
CA GLY A 356 6.98 3.63 0.89
C GLY A 356 7.53 2.69 1.95
N VAL A 357 6.97 2.70 3.16
CA VAL A 357 7.44 1.90 4.31
C VAL A 357 6.78 0.51 4.31
N PRO A 358 7.55 -0.59 4.37
CA PRO A 358 6.97 -1.92 4.53
C PRO A 358 6.35 -2.09 5.91
N ILE A 359 5.09 -2.52 5.97
CA ILE A 359 4.35 -2.78 7.21
C ILE A 359 4.49 -4.24 7.64
N ASN A 360 4.43 -5.16 6.68
CA ASN A 360 4.49 -6.60 6.91
C ASN A 360 5.27 -7.25 5.76
N VAL A 361 6.24 -8.07 6.07
CA VAL A 361 7.16 -8.65 5.08
C VAL A 361 7.35 -10.11 5.40
N SER A 362 7.29 -10.94 4.37
CA SER A 362 7.71 -12.33 4.40
C SER A 362 8.38 -12.65 3.07
N VAL A 363 9.71 -12.69 3.10
CA VAL A 363 10.53 -13.10 1.96
C VAL A 363 10.93 -14.55 2.16
N ARG A 364 10.51 -15.43 1.25
CA ARG A 364 10.74 -16.87 1.35
C ARG A 364 11.60 -17.32 0.18
N LEU A 365 12.76 -17.91 0.47
CA LEU A 365 13.73 -18.37 -0.53
C LEU A 365 14.24 -19.75 -0.16
N GLN A 366 14.56 -20.54 -1.17
CA GLN A 366 15.09 -21.89 -1.05
C GLN A 366 16.46 -21.98 -1.69
N LEU A 367 17.41 -22.59 -0.99
CA LEU A 367 18.73 -22.90 -1.48
C LEU A 367 18.78 -24.35 -1.97
N ASN A 368 19.22 -24.51 -3.22
CA ASN A 368 19.31 -25.79 -3.90
C ASN A 368 20.73 -26.01 -4.44
N LEU A 369 21.08 -27.27 -4.70
CA LEU A 369 22.38 -27.67 -5.24
C LEU A 369 22.18 -28.55 -6.47
N LEU A 370 22.86 -28.25 -7.57
CA LEU A 370 22.95 -29.18 -8.71
C LEU A 370 23.93 -30.30 -8.35
N ILE A 371 23.43 -31.53 -8.43
CA ILE A 371 24.22 -32.73 -8.18
C ILE A 371 24.16 -33.61 -9.43
N LYS A 372 25.29 -34.24 -9.75
CA LYS A 372 25.37 -35.24 -10.81
C LYS A 372 26.58 -36.15 -10.62
N ARG A 373 26.54 -37.29 -11.30
CA ARG A 373 27.67 -38.21 -11.38
C ARG A 373 28.83 -37.59 -12.15
N VAL A 374 30.02 -37.61 -11.55
CA VAL A 374 31.27 -37.16 -12.19
C VAL A 374 32.26 -38.32 -12.25
N PRO A 375 32.53 -38.88 -13.44
CA PRO A 375 33.49 -39.97 -13.59
C PRO A 375 34.89 -39.62 -13.05
N GLY A 376 35.45 -40.50 -12.23
CA GLY A 376 36.72 -40.28 -11.54
C GLY A 376 36.58 -39.72 -10.13
N ILE A 377 35.38 -39.26 -9.73
CA ILE A 377 35.06 -38.86 -8.36
C ILE A 377 34.08 -39.85 -7.75
N SER A 378 34.59 -40.76 -6.92
CA SER A 378 33.77 -41.86 -6.36
C SER A 378 32.68 -41.40 -5.41
N GLU A 379 32.86 -40.23 -4.79
CA GLU A 379 31.90 -39.65 -3.84
C GLU A 379 30.56 -39.36 -4.54
N THR A 380 30.58 -39.06 -5.84
CA THR A 380 29.35 -38.82 -6.63
C THR A 380 28.58 -40.09 -6.99
N GLY A 381 29.14 -41.28 -6.75
CA GLY A 381 28.49 -42.57 -7.00
C GLY A 381 27.88 -42.70 -8.40
N ASN A 382 26.62 -43.09 -8.44
CA ASN A 382 25.76 -43.16 -9.63
C ASN A 382 24.58 -42.18 -9.51
N ILE A 383 24.78 -41.03 -8.84
CA ILE A 383 23.77 -39.99 -8.68
C ILE A 383 23.26 -39.53 -10.05
N LYS A 384 21.94 -39.41 -10.21
CA LYS A 384 21.31 -38.81 -11.39
C LYS A 384 21.47 -37.29 -11.36
N GLU A 385 21.63 -36.68 -12.52
CA GLU A 385 21.68 -35.23 -12.65
C GLU A 385 20.35 -34.60 -12.26
N LEU A 386 20.35 -33.80 -11.19
CA LEU A 386 19.16 -33.11 -10.67
C LEU A 386 19.54 -31.95 -9.75
N VAL A 387 18.59 -31.03 -9.53
CA VAL A 387 18.69 -29.96 -8.54
C VAL A 387 18.04 -30.43 -7.25
N ILE A 388 18.84 -30.66 -6.21
CA ILE A 388 18.36 -31.12 -4.91
C ILE A 388 18.19 -29.92 -3.97
N PRO A 389 17.04 -29.77 -3.30
CA PRO A 389 16.82 -28.68 -2.36
C PRO A 389 17.49 -29.02 -1.01
N MET A 390 18.10 -28.04 -0.36
CA MET A 390 18.85 -28.24 0.90
C MET A 390 18.11 -27.68 2.11
N LEU A 391 17.70 -26.41 2.00
CA LEU A 391 16.89 -25.72 2.98
C LEU A 391 16.12 -24.59 2.30
N TRP A 392 15.06 -24.15 2.95
CA TRP A 392 14.45 -22.86 2.66
C TRP A 392 14.38 -22.03 3.93
N PHE A 393 14.34 -20.72 3.75
CA PHE A 393 14.27 -19.78 4.84
C PHE A 393 13.27 -18.68 4.54
N GLU A 394 12.63 -18.21 5.60
CA GLU A 394 11.74 -17.08 5.61
C GLU A 394 12.38 -15.96 6.42
N GLU A 395 12.60 -14.84 5.77
CA GLU A 395 12.90 -13.59 6.45
C GLU A 395 11.60 -12.79 6.62
N SER A 396 11.17 -12.63 7.86
CA SER A 396 9.92 -11.97 8.20
C SER A 396 10.17 -10.75 9.09
N GLY A 397 9.33 -9.74 8.92
CA GLY A 397 9.36 -8.52 9.72
C GLY A 397 8.02 -7.83 9.68
N TYR A 398 7.55 -7.38 10.85
CA TYR A 398 6.29 -6.66 10.97
C TYR A 398 6.45 -5.50 11.94
N ILE A 399 5.77 -4.39 11.63
CA ILE A 399 5.74 -3.23 12.53
C ILE A 399 4.68 -3.48 13.61
N ASP A 400 5.09 -3.53 14.88
CA ASP A 400 4.19 -3.69 16.03
C ASP A 400 4.46 -2.67 17.15
N GLY A 401 3.57 -2.60 18.13
CA GLY A 401 3.76 -1.92 19.39
C GLY A 401 3.82 -0.39 19.28
N PRO A 402 4.66 0.29 20.10
CA PRO A 402 4.76 1.73 20.12
C PRO A 402 5.18 2.36 18.79
N VAL A 403 6.00 1.64 18.01
CA VAL A 403 6.47 2.09 16.69
C VAL A 403 5.29 2.17 15.72
N LEU A 404 4.44 1.12 15.68
CA LEU A 404 3.23 1.12 14.85
C LEU A 404 2.28 2.25 15.24
N ASN A 405 2.09 2.49 16.53
CA ASN A 405 1.21 3.57 17.00
C ASN A 405 1.75 4.95 16.61
N THR A 406 3.07 5.16 16.70
CA THR A 406 3.72 6.41 16.30
C THR A 406 3.59 6.62 14.78
N PHE A 407 3.88 5.57 14.00
CA PHE A 407 3.74 5.57 12.54
C PHE A 407 2.30 5.88 12.14
N ARG A 408 1.32 5.12 12.67
CA ARG A 408 -0.11 5.32 12.38
C ARG A 408 -0.58 6.71 12.79
N THR A 409 -0.18 7.22 13.95
CA THR A 409 -0.63 8.53 14.42
C THR A 409 -0.10 9.64 13.51
N ASN A 410 1.19 9.64 13.24
CA ASN A 410 1.84 10.75 12.54
C ASN A 410 1.64 10.72 11.02
N LEU A 411 1.63 9.54 10.41
CA LEU A 411 1.65 9.39 8.95
C LEU A 411 0.31 8.94 8.35
N VAL A 412 -0.66 8.52 9.19
CA VAL A 412 -1.99 8.08 8.72
C VAL A 412 -3.11 8.89 9.36
N LEU A 413 -3.19 8.90 10.70
CA LEU A 413 -4.30 9.53 11.41
C LEU A 413 -4.27 11.05 11.33
N LEU A 414 -3.13 11.71 11.53
CA LEU A 414 -3.04 13.17 11.44
C LEU A 414 -3.44 13.68 10.04
N PRO A 415 -2.89 13.15 8.92
CA PRO A 415 -3.36 13.50 7.58
C PRO A 415 -4.85 13.25 7.36
N MET A 416 -5.35 12.08 7.77
CA MET A 416 -6.76 11.70 7.64
C MET A 416 -7.68 12.67 8.40
N VAL A 417 -7.32 13.03 9.63
CA VAL A 417 -8.09 14.00 10.42
C VAL A 417 -8.07 15.39 9.77
N MET A 418 -6.92 15.83 9.23
CA MET A 418 -6.84 17.08 8.49
C MET A 418 -7.76 17.09 7.27
N GLU A 419 -7.80 15.97 6.55
CA GLU A 419 -8.71 15.77 5.41
C GLU A 419 -10.18 15.80 5.84
N TYR A 420 -10.58 15.10 6.90
CA TYR A 420 -11.98 15.16 7.37
C TYR A 420 -12.37 16.53 7.92
N MET A 421 -11.46 17.21 8.62
CA MET A 421 -11.69 18.53 9.17
C MET A 421 -12.05 19.56 8.08
N GLN A 422 -11.47 19.45 6.89
CA GLN A 422 -11.78 20.34 5.78
C GLN A 422 -13.26 20.23 5.35
N TYR A 423 -13.80 19.01 5.29
CA TYR A 423 -15.19 18.76 4.92
C TYR A 423 -16.16 19.15 6.03
N ILE A 424 -15.76 18.95 7.30
CA ILE A 424 -16.54 19.38 8.46
C ILE A 424 -16.70 20.90 8.45
N PHE A 425 -15.64 21.67 8.18
CA PHE A 425 -15.73 23.13 8.10
C PHE A 425 -16.67 23.60 6.98
N ILE A 426 -16.64 22.95 5.81
CA ILE A 426 -17.56 23.26 4.70
C ILE A 426 -19.01 22.95 5.10
N ALA A 427 -19.26 21.78 5.69
CA ALA A 427 -20.61 21.37 6.10
C ALA A 427 -21.20 22.31 7.16
N VAL A 428 -20.42 22.65 8.20
CA VAL A 428 -20.82 23.61 9.24
C VAL A 428 -21.05 25.00 8.65
N GLY A 429 -20.19 25.43 7.73
CA GLY A 429 -20.33 26.70 7.02
C GLY A 429 -21.64 26.77 6.22
N LEU A 430 -21.99 25.71 5.49
CA LEU A 430 -23.27 25.62 4.75
C LEU A 430 -24.48 25.63 5.68
N ILE A 431 -24.42 24.96 6.83
CA ILE A 431 -25.49 25.00 7.85
C ILE A 431 -25.68 26.42 8.38
N PHE A 432 -24.60 27.17 8.63
CA PHE A 432 -24.69 28.57 9.04
C PHE A 432 -25.26 29.48 7.95
N LEU A 433 -24.95 29.24 6.67
CA LEU A 433 -25.58 29.96 5.56
C LEU A 433 -27.08 29.65 5.44
N LEU A 434 -27.49 28.39 5.61
CA LEU A 434 -28.89 27.99 5.60
C LEU A 434 -29.68 28.59 6.78
N THR A 435 -29.11 28.56 7.99
CA THR A 435 -29.74 29.17 9.17
C THR A 435 -29.84 30.69 9.03
N ALA A 436 -28.82 31.36 8.49
CA ALA A 436 -28.89 32.78 8.16
C ALA A 436 -30.00 33.08 7.14
N LEU A 437 -30.14 32.28 6.08
CA LEU A 437 -31.20 32.43 5.09
C LEU A 437 -32.59 32.29 5.72
N VAL A 438 -32.80 31.28 6.56
CA VAL A 438 -34.08 31.05 7.25
C VAL A 438 -34.41 32.21 8.20
N LEU A 439 -33.43 32.70 8.97
CA LEU A 439 -33.62 33.85 9.87
C LEU A 439 -33.94 35.13 9.08
N PHE A 440 -33.26 35.35 7.95
CA PHE A 440 -33.51 36.48 7.06
C PHE A 440 -34.92 36.43 6.46
N LEU A 441 -35.35 35.28 5.93
CA LEU A 441 -36.71 35.10 5.40
C LEU A 441 -37.78 35.31 6.48
N ARG A 442 -37.58 34.75 7.68
CA ARG A 442 -38.48 34.97 8.84
C ARG A 442 -38.53 36.44 9.24
N HIS A 443 -37.40 37.15 9.22
CA HIS A 443 -37.36 38.57 9.54
C HIS A 443 -38.08 39.40 8.46
N LYS A 444 -37.85 39.12 7.17
CA LYS A 444 -38.51 39.80 6.05
C LYS A 444 -40.02 39.61 6.08
N VAL A 445 -40.51 38.38 6.31
CA VAL A 445 -41.94 38.08 6.47
C VAL A 445 -42.53 38.82 7.67
N LYS A 446 -41.88 38.75 8.85
CA LYS A 446 -42.35 39.45 10.05
C LYS A 446 -42.36 40.96 9.88
N HIS A 447 -41.34 41.53 9.24
CA HIS A 447 -41.30 42.96 8.93
C HIS A 447 -42.42 43.33 7.96
N SER A 448 -42.64 42.56 6.89
CA SER A 448 -43.72 42.82 5.93
C SER A 448 -45.11 42.70 6.57
N MET A 449 -45.31 41.77 7.49
CA MET A 449 -46.54 41.68 8.29
C MET A 449 -46.68 42.88 9.22
N ASN A 450 -45.64 43.28 9.94
CA ASN A 450 -45.69 44.46 10.81
C ASN A 450 -45.97 45.77 10.03
N THR A 451 -45.41 45.92 8.83
CA THR A 451 -45.70 47.05 7.93
C THR A 451 -47.15 47.00 7.44
N CYS A 452 -47.68 45.80 7.13
CA CYS A 452 -49.09 45.62 6.77
C CYS A 452 -50.03 45.98 7.93
N TYR A 453 -49.75 45.51 9.15
CA TYR A 453 -50.53 45.88 10.34
C TYR A 453 -50.50 47.38 10.60
N ALA A 454 -49.34 48.03 10.49
CA ALA A 454 -49.23 49.49 10.65
C ALA A 454 -50.00 50.27 9.56
N PHE A 455 -50.05 49.75 8.33
CA PHE A 455 -50.80 50.35 7.22
C PHE A 455 -52.33 50.19 7.41
N ILE A 456 -52.78 49.01 7.85
CA ILE A 456 -54.19 48.76 8.19
C ILE A 456 -54.62 49.67 9.37
N GLN A 457 -53.74 49.88 10.34
CA GLN A 457 -54.00 50.74 11.50
C GLN A 457 -54.10 52.24 11.13
N GLN A 458 -53.41 52.68 10.07
CA GLN A 458 -53.55 54.04 9.52
C GLN A 458 -54.82 54.24 8.69
N LEU A 459 -55.43 53.18 8.16
CA LEU A 459 -56.63 53.24 7.32
C LEU A 459 -57.96 53.36 8.10
N HIS A 460 -57.94 53.40 9.44
CA HIS A 460 -59.13 53.65 10.27
C HIS A 460 -60.35 52.77 9.93
N VAL A 461 -60.14 51.46 9.68
CA VAL A 461 -61.26 50.51 9.51
C VAL A 461 -61.73 50.06 10.90
N PRO A 462 -62.93 50.45 11.38
CA PRO A 462 -63.45 49.97 12.65
C PRO A 462 -63.98 48.54 12.47
N ASP A 463 -63.69 47.65 13.43
CA ASP A 463 -64.29 46.32 13.59
C ASP A 463 -63.90 45.19 12.61
N ALA A 464 -62.63 45.09 12.20
CA ALA A 464 -62.10 43.86 11.63
C ALA A 464 -61.59 42.91 12.74
N GLY A 465 -62.23 41.75 12.91
CA GLY A 465 -61.76 40.70 13.84
C GLY A 465 -60.35 40.17 13.48
N PRO A 466 -59.62 39.55 14.43
CA PRO A 466 -58.21 39.17 14.28
C PRO A 466 -57.95 38.21 13.10
N GLU A 467 -58.88 37.30 12.79
CA GLU A 467 -58.75 36.36 11.67
C GLU A 467 -58.80 37.06 10.30
N VAL A 468 -59.58 38.14 10.16
CA VAL A 468 -59.73 38.90 8.90
C VAL A 468 -58.49 39.74 8.63
N THR A 469 -57.89 40.31 9.68
CA THR A 469 -56.66 41.11 9.58
C THR A 469 -55.44 40.25 9.24
N GLU A 470 -55.34 39.05 9.82
CA GLU A 470 -54.31 38.07 9.44
C GLU A 470 -54.46 37.61 7.98
N GLY A 471 -55.68 37.26 7.54
CA GLY A 471 -55.96 36.85 6.16
C GLY A 471 -55.61 37.92 5.11
N CYS A 472 -55.95 39.19 5.38
CA CYS A 472 -55.62 40.32 4.50
C CYS A 472 -54.11 40.57 4.42
N CYS A 473 -53.37 40.49 5.53
CA CYS A 473 -51.92 40.68 5.50
C CYS A 473 -51.17 39.52 4.83
N VAL A 474 -51.64 38.29 4.98
CA VAL A 474 -51.11 37.14 4.24
C VAL A 474 -51.34 37.32 2.74
N TRP A 475 -52.54 37.76 2.32
CA TRP A 475 -52.84 38.07 0.91
C TRP A 475 -51.95 39.19 0.35
N PHE A 476 -51.71 40.25 1.13
CA PHE A 476 -50.85 41.38 0.74
C PHE A 476 -49.38 40.94 0.54
N VAL A 477 -48.86 40.10 1.44
CA VAL A 477 -47.50 39.54 1.32
C VAL A 477 -47.38 38.64 0.08
N LEU A 478 -48.38 37.78 -0.18
CA LEU A 478 -48.38 36.88 -1.35
C LEU A 478 -48.53 37.60 -2.70
N GLN A 479 -49.27 38.73 -2.75
CA GLN A 479 -49.40 39.55 -3.96
C GLN A 479 -48.13 40.34 -4.27
N LYS A 480 -47.40 40.80 -3.24
CA LYS A 480 -46.16 41.59 -3.38
C LYS A 480 -45.02 40.80 -4.02
N ASP A 481 -44.91 39.50 -3.76
CA ASP A 481 -43.89 38.65 -4.38
C ASP A 481 -44.22 38.25 -5.84
N ARG A 482 -45.49 38.34 -6.29
CA ARG A 482 -45.89 38.05 -7.69
C ARG A 482 -45.68 39.18 -8.68
N LYS A 483 -45.54 40.43 -8.22
CA LYS A 483 -45.35 41.60 -9.07
C LYS A 483 -44.21 42.44 -8.51
N ASN A 484 -43.05 42.38 -9.14
CA ASN A 484 -41.89 43.22 -8.85
C ASN A 484 -42.14 44.69 -9.31
N SER A 485 -43.25 45.29 -8.84
CA SER A 485 -43.63 46.68 -9.13
C SER A 485 -44.16 47.32 -7.87
N SER A 486 -43.62 48.49 -7.50
CA SER A 486 -44.24 49.39 -6.53
C SER A 486 -45.71 49.63 -6.88
N MET A 487 -46.58 49.53 -5.89
CA MET A 487 -48.00 49.81 -6.05
C MET A 487 -48.20 51.34 -6.01
N SER A 488 -48.67 51.93 -7.12
CA SER A 488 -49.07 53.35 -7.15
C SER A 488 -50.36 53.54 -6.34
N PRO A 489 -50.59 54.72 -5.73
CA PRO A 489 -51.79 55.02 -4.93
C PRO A 489 -53.11 54.70 -5.64
N SER A 490 -53.14 54.84 -6.97
CA SER A 490 -54.30 54.56 -7.82
C SER A 490 -54.73 53.09 -7.88
N LYS A 491 -53.84 52.13 -7.58
CA LYS A 491 -54.22 50.70 -7.51
C LYS A 491 -54.85 50.32 -6.17
N ALA A 492 -54.68 51.13 -5.13
CA ALA A 492 -55.29 50.92 -3.82
C ALA A 492 -56.76 51.35 -3.80
N GLU A 493 -57.13 52.40 -4.55
CA GLU A 493 -58.53 52.83 -4.73
C GLU A 493 -59.38 51.75 -5.42
N SER A 494 -58.85 51.08 -6.44
CA SER A 494 -59.56 49.97 -7.11
C SER A 494 -59.87 48.77 -6.20
N ILE A 495 -59.08 48.55 -5.14
CA ILE A 495 -59.32 47.48 -4.15
C ILE A 495 -60.34 47.94 -3.11
N ARG A 496 -60.36 49.23 -2.76
CA ARG A 496 -61.39 49.85 -1.90
C ARG A 496 -62.76 49.76 -2.54
N ASP A 497 -62.85 50.05 -3.84
CA ASP A 497 -64.10 49.95 -4.61
C ASP A 497 -64.57 48.49 -4.74
N ALA A 498 -63.65 47.53 -4.90
CA ALA A 498 -63.99 46.11 -4.96
C ALA A 498 -64.47 45.55 -3.60
N TYR A 499 -64.05 46.15 -2.48
CA TYR A 499 -64.53 45.81 -1.15
C TYR A 499 -65.89 46.45 -0.87
N GLU A 500 -66.09 47.74 -1.22
CA GLU A 500 -67.38 48.44 -1.07
C GLU A 500 -68.50 47.78 -1.88
N VAL A 501 -68.21 47.30 -3.09
CA VAL A 501 -69.21 46.59 -3.93
C VAL A 501 -69.61 45.25 -3.31
N ARG A 502 -68.68 44.48 -2.73
CA ARG A 502 -69.00 43.19 -2.09
C ARG A 502 -69.75 43.31 -0.76
N THR A 503 -69.47 44.35 0.03
CA THR A 503 -70.26 44.63 1.25
C THR A 503 -71.68 45.10 0.93
N ASN A 504 -71.88 45.79 -0.20
CA ASN A 504 -73.21 46.24 -0.62
C ASN A 504 -74.03 45.12 -1.27
N GLU A 505 -73.41 44.15 -1.95
CA GLU A 505 -74.13 42.96 -2.47
C GLU A 505 -74.51 41.98 -1.33
N ALA A 506 -73.68 41.84 -0.29
CA ALA A 506 -73.97 40.97 0.85
C ALA A 506 -75.04 41.52 1.83
N GLN A 507 -75.46 42.78 1.68
CA GLN A 507 -76.53 43.39 2.49
C GLN A 507 -77.92 43.38 1.82
N SER A 508 -78.06 42.89 0.58
CA SER A 508 -79.37 42.87 -0.13
C SER A 508 -80.06 41.50 -0.22
N GLU A 509 -79.40 40.39 0.12
CA GLU A 509 -80.04 39.07 0.23
C GLU A 509 -80.05 38.60 1.69
N ASN A 510 -81.16 38.90 2.36
CA ASN A 510 -81.44 38.52 3.73
C ASN A 510 -82.06 37.12 3.75
N GLU A 511 -81.24 36.07 3.58
CA GLU A 511 -81.63 34.70 3.93
C GLU A 511 -80.51 34.01 4.76
N LYS A 512 -80.89 33.52 5.93
CA LYS A 512 -80.13 32.59 6.79
C LYS A 512 -80.95 31.30 6.90
N PRO A 513 -80.40 30.13 7.26
CA PRO A 513 -78.98 29.73 7.34
C PRO A 513 -78.70 28.32 6.72
N ASP A 514 -77.44 27.95 6.46
CA ASP A 514 -76.93 26.62 6.88
C ASP A 514 -75.41 26.46 6.77
N MET A 515 -74.85 25.68 7.69
CA MET A 515 -73.46 25.22 7.71
C MET A 515 -73.20 24.23 6.55
N SER A 516 -72.20 24.48 5.70
CA SER A 516 -71.35 23.41 5.15
C SER A 516 -70.10 23.98 4.47
N TYR A 517 -69.00 23.25 4.68
CA TYR A 517 -67.69 23.40 4.08
C TYR A 517 -67.71 23.50 2.53
N SER A 518 -66.67 24.15 2.01
CA SER A 518 -65.94 23.86 0.76
C SER A 518 -66.13 24.82 -0.42
N GLY A 519 -65.01 25.15 -1.06
CA GLY A 519 -64.96 25.34 -2.52
C GLY A 519 -64.71 26.76 -3.02
N ILE A 520 -63.44 27.15 -3.12
CA ILE A 520 -63.02 28.23 -4.03
C ILE A 520 -63.11 27.68 -5.46
N LEU A 521 -64.06 28.17 -6.26
CA LEU A 521 -64.18 27.86 -7.69
C LEU A 521 -64.16 29.17 -8.50
N PHE A 522 -63.19 29.25 -9.42
CA PHE A 522 -62.99 30.35 -10.37
C PHE A 522 -64.10 30.36 -11.43
N VAL A 523 -64.64 31.54 -11.75
CA VAL A 523 -65.40 31.77 -12.99
C VAL A 523 -64.90 33.05 -13.67
N LYS A 524 -64.68 32.93 -14.98
CA LYS A 524 -64.15 33.91 -15.94
C LYS A 524 -65.16 33.99 -17.09
N SER A 525 -65.53 35.19 -17.57
CA SER A 525 -66.00 35.52 -18.93
C SER A 525 -66.62 36.94 -18.94
N GLU A 526 -66.79 37.74 -20.01
CA GLU A 526 -66.25 37.96 -21.37
C GLU A 526 -67.04 39.14 -22.00
N THR A 527 -66.52 39.76 -23.07
CA THR A 527 -67.20 40.30 -24.31
C THR A 527 -66.32 41.42 -24.93
N ARG A 528 -66.16 41.67 -26.25
CA ARG A 528 -66.45 41.02 -27.56
C ARG A 528 -65.64 41.77 -28.66
N GLY A 529 -65.30 41.12 -29.79
CA GLY A 529 -64.49 41.60 -30.95
C GLY A 529 -65.20 42.52 -31.98
N PRO A 530 -64.75 42.69 -33.26
CA PRO A 530 -64.35 41.65 -34.25
C PRO A 530 -63.02 41.99 -35.04
N SER A 531 -62.44 41.24 -36.01
CA SER A 531 -62.94 40.42 -37.15
C SER A 531 -61.85 39.53 -37.84
N SER A 532 -62.31 38.48 -38.54
CA SER A 532 -61.73 37.66 -39.67
C SER A 532 -60.43 36.85 -39.44
N SER A 533 -60.24 35.60 -39.90
CA SER A 533 -61.00 34.68 -40.78
C SER A 533 -60.41 33.25 -40.71
N ASP A 534 -61.34 32.28 -40.70
CA ASP A 534 -61.34 30.96 -41.38
C ASP A 534 -60.48 29.73 -40.96
N GLU A 535 -61.25 28.63 -40.87
CA GLU A 535 -60.98 27.18 -41.04
C GLU A 535 -60.72 26.26 -39.82
N ASP A 536 -61.83 25.64 -39.39
CA ASP A 536 -62.07 24.41 -38.62
C ASP A 536 -61.98 23.14 -39.53
N PRO A 537 -62.20 21.88 -39.07
CA PRO A 537 -61.77 21.18 -37.86
C PRO A 537 -61.41 19.68 -38.13
N SER A 538 -60.98 18.90 -37.12
CA SER A 538 -61.53 17.54 -36.92
C SER A 538 -61.14 16.87 -35.60
N CYS A 539 -62.12 16.12 -35.09
CA CYS A 539 -62.28 15.51 -33.77
C CYS A 539 -61.61 14.13 -33.57
N SER A 540 -61.63 13.72 -32.29
CA SER A 540 -61.79 12.34 -31.77
C SER A 540 -60.48 11.57 -31.50
N THR A 541 -60.31 10.77 -30.44
CA THR A 541 -61.21 10.10 -29.49
C THR A 541 -60.44 9.71 -28.22
N ASN A 542 -61.18 9.60 -27.11
CA ASN A 542 -60.80 9.01 -25.83
C ASN A 542 -60.22 7.59 -25.90
N GLY A 543 -59.35 7.25 -24.93
CA GLY A 543 -59.04 5.87 -24.57
C GLY A 543 -58.29 5.75 -23.24
N LYS A 544 -59.02 5.46 -22.15
CA LYS A 544 -58.53 4.89 -20.88
C LYS A 544 -57.87 3.52 -21.17
N THR A 545 -56.92 2.91 -20.45
CA THR A 545 -56.78 2.60 -18.99
C THR A 545 -55.37 1.93 -18.78
N PRO A 546 -54.97 1.29 -17.64
CA PRO A 546 -53.70 1.55 -16.95
C PRO A 546 -52.76 0.32 -16.80
N LEU A 547 -51.72 0.49 -15.94
CA LEU A 547 -50.88 -0.51 -15.25
C LEU A 547 -49.73 -1.17 -16.02
N LEU A 548 -48.51 -1.03 -15.47
CA LEU A 548 -47.69 -2.16 -15.01
C LEU A 548 -46.44 -1.69 -14.25
N GLN A 549 -46.21 -2.34 -13.10
CA GLN A 549 -44.94 -2.44 -12.38
C GLN A 549 -43.89 -3.16 -13.24
N ASN A 550 -42.61 -2.79 -13.16
CA ASN A 550 -41.60 -3.48 -12.35
C ASN A 550 -40.20 -2.83 -12.48
N PRO A 551 -39.25 -3.16 -11.57
CA PRO A 551 -37.94 -2.54 -11.39
C PRO A 551 -36.81 -3.28 -12.13
N ASP A 552 -35.56 -2.88 -11.83
CA ASP A 552 -34.24 -3.42 -12.16
C ASP A 552 -33.49 -2.72 -13.32
N TYR A 553 -32.58 -1.81 -12.96
CA TYR A 553 -31.13 -1.92 -13.12
C TYR A 553 -30.39 -0.86 -12.32
#